data_AF-A0A8J2MER9-F1
#
_entry.id   AF-A0A8J2MER9-F1
#
_cell.length_a   1.000
_cell.length_b   1.000
_cell.length_c   1.000
_cell.angle_alpha   90.00
_cell.angle_beta   90.00
_cell.angle_gamma   90.00
#
_symmetry.space_group_name_H-M   'P 1'
#
loop_
_entity.id
_entity.type
_entity.pdbx_description
1 polymer ?
#
loop_
_entity_poly.entity_id
_entity_poly.type
_entity_poly.pdbx_seq_one_letter_code
_entity_poly.pdbx_strand_id
1 'polypeptide(L)'
;MRSFEPTLAQSGTEEITNDTPIMIWYHLASDVNRYAAQFDFDYKWKSICECGRLELEVEKDLWKQLTSPDYPNHYCNSMKCQYLLSAPQGCIVVANITELALEPNEDVLAIFDGANVTDQRIRTISGFEISTVSLRSTSETMTVYFETDISITNKGFVLYYTAEDAPVDDKSNVADKLGSSKHLGIIFCILLSLITGTVFGLIYYKRLFCFAKQRGRWHGTSVVGFTNLSHENSS
;
A
#
# COMPACT_ATOMS: atom_id res chain seq x y z
N MET A 1 -24.57 15.63 25.97
CA MET A 1 -24.44 17.05 26.32
C MET A 1 -23.01 17.27 26.77
N ARG A 2 -22.16 17.92 25.95
CA ARG A 2 -20.80 18.29 26.38
C ARG A 2 -20.93 19.49 27.32
N SER A 3 -20.41 19.39 28.54
CA SER A 3 -20.32 20.50 29.48
C SER A 3 -18.92 21.13 29.36
N PHE A 4 -18.86 22.42 29.04
CA PHE A 4 -17.61 23.17 29.02
C PHE A 4 -17.41 23.89 30.35
N GLU A 5 -16.21 23.78 30.94
CA GLU A 5 -15.86 24.53 32.14
C GLU A 5 -15.44 25.96 31.78
N PRO A 6 -15.97 27.00 32.46
CA PRO A 6 -15.81 28.40 32.09
C PRO A 6 -14.40 28.99 32.33
N THR A 7 -13.45 28.20 32.85
CA THR A 7 -12.10 28.65 33.24
C THR A 7 -11.02 28.39 32.19
N LEU A 8 -11.33 27.67 31.11
CA LEU A 8 -10.36 27.42 30.04
C LEU A 8 -10.71 28.29 28.83
N ALA A 9 -9.82 29.23 28.48
CA ALA A 9 -9.85 29.87 27.16
C ALA A 9 -9.53 28.81 26.10
N GLN A 10 -10.57 28.13 25.62
CA GLN A 10 -10.43 27.15 24.56
C GLN A 10 -10.47 27.90 23.23
N SER A 11 -9.30 28.07 22.63
CA SER A 11 -9.16 28.55 21.26
C SER A 11 -9.30 27.36 20.31
N GLY A 12 -10.37 27.34 19.53
CA GLY A 12 -10.57 26.35 18.47
C GLY A 12 -11.80 26.67 17.63
N THR A 13 -11.65 26.58 16.31
CA THR A 13 -12.75 26.56 15.34
C THR A 13 -13.13 25.10 15.10
N GLU A 14 -14.00 24.53 15.95
CA GLU A 14 -14.63 23.22 15.66
C GLU A 14 -15.81 23.51 14.71
N GLU A 15 -15.66 23.16 13.43
CA GLU A 15 -16.74 23.29 12.44
C GLU A 15 -17.74 22.15 12.68
N ILE A 16 -18.91 22.48 13.22
CA ILE A 16 -19.98 21.52 13.49
C ILE A 16 -20.92 21.53 12.29
N THR A 17 -20.85 20.49 11.45
CA THR A 17 -21.86 20.20 10.43
C THR A 17 -22.94 19.32 11.06
N ASN A 18 -24.20 19.76 11.01
CA ASN A 18 -25.31 19.00 11.59
C ASN A 18 -26.56 19.17 10.72
N ASP A 19 -27.19 18.05 10.38
CA ASP A 19 -28.44 17.99 9.62
C ASP A 19 -29.67 18.36 10.49
N THR A 20 -29.50 18.37 11.82
CA THR A 20 -30.55 18.80 12.76
C THR A 20 -30.35 20.26 13.17
N PRO A 21 -31.44 21.07 13.27
CA PRO A 21 -31.33 22.46 13.72
C PRO A 21 -30.68 22.52 15.10
N ILE A 22 -29.51 23.14 15.17
CA ILE A 22 -28.78 23.36 16.42
C ILE A 22 -29.40 24.55 17.14
N MET A 23 -29.79 24.34 18.39
CA MET A 23 -30.17 25.42 19.29
C MET A 23 -29.00 25.72 20.23
N ILE A 24 -28.39 26.90 20.07
CA ILE A 24 -27.31 27.37 20.93
C ILE A 24 -27.92 28.15 22.08
N TRP A 25 -27.84 27.59 23.29
CA TRP A 25 -28.21 28.29 24.53
C TRP A 25 -26.93 28.74 25.25
N TYR A 26 -26.81 30.03 25.53
CA TYR A 26 -25.77 30.57 26.38
C TYR A 26 -26.39 31.35 27.54
N HIS A 27 -25.71 31.35 28.69
CA HIS A 27 -26.04 32.22 29.81
C HIS A 27 -24.79 33.04 30.15
N LEU A 28 -24.97 34.37 30.29
CA LEU A 28 -23.89 35.23 30.74
C LEU A 28 -23.93 35.31 32.28
N ALA A 29 -22.92 34.76 32.95
CA ALA A 29 -22.64 35.07 34.34
C ALA A 29 -21.46 36.04 34.41
N SER A 30 -21.74 37.30 34.71
CA SER A 30 -20.71 38.27 35.09
C SER A 30 -20.67 38.32 36.62
N ASP A 31 -19.49 38.11 37.20
CA ASP A 31 -19.25 38.50 38.58
C ASP A 31 -18.90 40.00 38.67
N VAL A 32 -18.70 40.49 39.89
CA VAL A 32 -18.44 41.92 40.20
C VAL A 32 -17.13 42.42 39.55
N ASN A 33 -16.29 41.52 39.01
CA ASN A 33 -14.97 41.84 38.44
C ASN A 33 -14.98 42.16 36.93
N ARG A 34 -16.15 42.36 36.31
CA ARG A 34 -16.33 42.89 34.93
C ARG A 34 -15.63 42.09 33.80
N TYR A 35 -15.15 40.88 34.06
CA TYR A 35 -14.68 40.02 32.97
C TYR A 35 -15.89 39.39 32.28
N ALA A 36 -16.19 39.85 31.07
CA ALA A 36 -17.23 39.25 30.23
C ALA A 36 -16.60 38.18 29.35
N ALA A 37 -17.21 37.00 29.29
CA ALA A 37 -16.91 36.02 28.25
C ALA A 37 -17.51 36.52 26.92
N GLN A 38 -16.68 36.58 25.87
CA GLN A 38 -17.10 36.84 24.50
C GLN A 38 -17.01 35.54 23.71
N PHE A 39 -18.06 35.22 22.98
CA PHE A 39 -18.13 34.08 22.07
C PHE A 39 -18.59 34.60 20.70
N ASP A 40 -17.74 34.42 19.70
CA ASP A 40 -18.03 34.75 18.32
C ASP A 40 -18.18 33.42 17.55
N PHE A 41 -19.25 33.30 16.75
CA PHE A 41 -19.43 32.14 15.87
C PHE A 41 -19.99 32.57 14.53
N ASP A 42 -19.54 31.92 13.47
CA ASP A 42 -20.08 32.04 12.13
C ASP A 42 -21.04 30.87 11.85
N TYR A 43 -22.13 31.15 11.14
CA TYR A 43 -23.06 30.11 10.67
C TYR A 43 -23.42 30.35 9.22
N LYS A 44 -23.71 29.26 8.49
CA LYS A 44 -24.22 29.31 7.11
C LYS A 44 -25.38 28.34 6.97
N TRP A 45 -26.48 28.82 6.42
CA TRP A 45 -27.58 27.97 6.01
C TRP A 45 -27.22 27.31 4.68
N LYS A 46 -27.32 25.98 4.62
CA LYS A 46 -27.27 25.24 3.37
C LYS A 46 -28.66 24.67 3.12
N SER A 47 -29.20 24.89 1.92
CA SER A 47 -30.46 24.28 1.52
C SER A 47 -30.30 22.77 1.49
N ILE A 48 -31.24 22.05 2.12
CA ILE A 48 -31.25 20.58 2.14
C ILE A 48 -31.26 20.01 0.71
N CYS A 49 -32.00 20.65 -0.19
CA CYS A 49 -32.11 20.22 -1.58
C CYS A 49 -30.96 20.70 -2.47
N GLU A 50 -29.94 21.38 -1.93
CA GLU A 50 -28.78 21.87 -2.68
C GLU A 50 -27.47 21.41 -2.03
N CYS A 51 -26.93 20.31 -2.54
CA CYS A 51 -25.69 19.70 -2.04
C CYS A 51 -24.44 20.20 -2.78
N GLY A 52 -24.49 20.31 -4.12
CA GLY A 52 -23.36 20.74 -4.95
C GLY A 52 -22.15 19.81 -4.83
N ARG A 53 -20.94 20.38 -4.99
CA ARG A 53 -19.68 19.68 -4.76
C ARG A 53 -19.16 19.97 -3.34
N LEU A 54 -18.87 18.92 -2.59
CA LEU A 54 -18.27 18.97 -1.26
C LEU A 54 -17.02 18.10 -1.22
N GLU A 55 -15.96 18.60 -0.59
CA GLU A 55 -14.73 17.84 -0.35
C GLU A 55 -14.68 17.43 1.12
N LEU A 56 -14.37 16.16 1.36
CA LEU A 56 -14.38 15.53 2.67
C LEU A 56 -13.03 14.86 2.92
N GLU A 57 -12.38 15.29 4.00
CA GLU A 57 -11.15 14.70 4.48
C GLU A 57 -11.43 13.33 5.13
N VAL A 58 -10.80 12.31 4.58
CA VAL A 58 -10.88 10.94 5.08
C VAL A 58 -9.80 10.71 6.11
N GLU A 59 -10.17 10.10 7.23
CA GLU A 59 -9.22 9.73 8.27
C GLU A 59 -8.87 8.24 8.18
N LYS A 60 -7.61 7.92 8.42
CA LYS A 60 -7.12 6.54 8.41
C LYS A 60 -7.68 5.78 9.61
N ASP A 61 -8.19 4.57 9.36
CA ASP A 61 -8.74 3.66 10.37
C ASP A 61 -9.92 4.26 11.19
N LEU A 62 -10.53 5.34 10.72
CA LEU A 62 -11.69 5.97 11.33
C LEU A 62 -12.84 6.02 10.33
N TRP A 63 -13.82 5.16 10.55
CA TRP A 63 -15.05 5.13 9.75
C TRP A 63 -15.91 6.36 10.05
N LYS A 64 -16.11 7.18 9.01
CA LYS A 64 -17.05 8.30 9.00
C LYS A 64 -18.29 7.93 8.22
N GLN A 65 -19.41 8.53 8.58
CA GLN A 65 -20.69 8.35 7.89
C GLN A 65 -20.92 9.48 6.88
N LEU A 66 -21.47 9.13 5.73
CA LEU A 66 -22.03 10.03 4.71
C LEU A 66 -23.43 9.56 4.36
N THR A 67 -24.39 10.47 4.37
CA THR A 67 -25.78 10.19 4.04
C THR A 67 -26.27 11.05 2.87
N SER A 68 -27.36 10.62 2.24
CA SER A 68 -28.13 11.51 1.36
C SER A 68 -28.67 12.71 2.15
N PRO A 69 -28.90 13.86 1.49
CA PRO A 69 -29.55 14.99 2.13
C PRO A 69 -30.89 14.62 2.78
N ASP A 70 -31.16 15.19 3.95
CA ASP A 70 -32.35 14.97 4.81
C ASP A 70 -32.49 13.56 5.42
N TYR A 71 -31.53 12.64 5.25
CA TYR A 71 -31.60 11.31 5.89
C TYR A 71 -31.80 11.44 7.42
N PRO A 72 -32.73 10.69 8.06
CA PRO A 72 -33.50 9.55 7.54
C PRO A 72 -34.85 9.90 6.90
N ASN A 73 -35.16 11.19 6.70
CA ASN A 73 -36.28 11.62 5.87
C ASN A 73 -35.95 11.37 4.38
N HIS A 74 -36.90 11.74 3.52
CA HIS A 74 -36.74 11.52 2.10
C HIS A 74 -35.87 12.60 1.47
N TYR A 75 -35.00 12.22 0.54
CA TYR A 75 -34.22 13.17 -0.25
C TYR A 75 -35.11 14.08 -1.14
N CYS A 76 -34.54 15.14 -1.71
CA CYS A 76 -35.27 16.00 -2.65
C CYS A 76 -35.13 15.55 -4.13
N ASN A 77 -36.06 16.00 -4.97
CA ASN A 77 -35.96 15.84 -6.42
C ASN A 77 -34.88 16.76 -7.01
N SER A 78 -34.39 16.38 -8.20
CA SER A 78 -33.53 17.19 -9.07
C SER A 78 -32.20 17.59 -8.45
N MET A 79 -31.66 16.73 -7.58
CA MET A 79 -30.40 16.95 -6.90
C MET A 79 -29.23 16.41 -7.72
N LYS A 80 -28.08 17.07 -7.59
CA LYS A 80 -26.79 16.60 -8.10
C LYS A 80 -25.73 16.83 -7.04
N CYS A 81 -25.47 15.80 -6.25
CA CYS A 81 -24.51 15.84 -5.16
C CYS A 81 -23.22 15.15 -5.58
N GLN A 82 -22.10 15.82 -5.37
CA GLN A 82 -20.78 15.25 -5.59
C GLN A 82 -19.95 15.40 -4.33
N TYR A 83 -19.56 14.28 -3.73
CA TYR A 83 -18.69 14.23 -2.56
C TYR A 83 -17.33 13.68 -2.99
N LEU A 84 -16.30 14.52 -2.92
CA LEU A 84 -14.91 14.10 -3.10
C LEU A 84 -14.37 13.63 -1.75
N LEU A 85 -14.05 12.35 -1.64
CA LEU A 85 -13.36 11.78 -0.49
C LEU A 85 -11.85 11.83 -0.77
N SER A 86 -11.11 12.56 0.05
CA SER A 86 -9.65 12.74 -0.06
C SER A 86 -8.95 12.06 1.11
N ALA A 87 -8.20 11.00 0.85
CA ALA A 87 -7.40 10.28 1.84
C ALA A 87 -6.01 10.91 2.03
N PRO A 88 -5.34 10.65 3.17
CA PRO A 88 -3.97 11.06 3.37
C PRO A 88 -3.05 10.40 2.33
N GLN A 89 -1.91 11.04 2.06
CA GLN A 89 -0.92 10.53 1.11
C GLN A 89 -0.51 9.08 1.44
N GLY A 90 -0.46 8.23 0.42
CA GLY A 90 -0.09 6.81 0.57
C GLY A 90 -1.22 5.92 1.10
N CYS A 91 -2.44 6.45 1.23
CA CYS A 91 -3.63 5.69 1.54
C CYS A 91 -4.58 5.63 0.34
N ILE A 92 -5.49 4.65 0.36
CA ILE A 92 -6.67 4.58 -0.52
C ILE A 92 -7.93 4.84 0.29
N VAL A 93 -9.01 5.23 -0.40
CA VAL A 93 -10.33 5.35 0.19
C VAL A 93 -11.04 3.99 0.13
N VAL A 94 -11.63 3.60 1.25
CA VAL A 94 -12.51 2.44 1.36
C VAL A 94 -13.89 2.91 1.77
N ALA A 95 -14.91 2.46 1.04
CA ALA A 95 -16.30 2.84 1.28
C ALA A 95 -17.22 1.62 1.32
N ASN A 96 -18.19 1.64 2.23
CA ASN A 96 -19.22 0.62 2.39
C ASN A 96 -20.60 1.30 2.34
N ILE A 97 -21.42 0.95 1.37
CA ILE A 97 -22.83 1.39 1.33
C ILE A 97 -23.61 0.42 2.20
N THR A 98 -24.20 0.87 3.31
CA THR A 98 -24.90 0.03 4.29
C THR A 98 -26.42 0.03 4.12
N GLU A 99 -26.98 1.14 3.64
CA GLU A 99 -28.40 1.29 3.35
C GLU A 99 -28.59 2.05 2.04
N LEU A 100 -29.49 1.56 1.19
CA LEU A 100 -29.89 2.21 -0.05
C LEU A 100 -31.39 2.03 -0.28
N ALA A 101 -32.08 3.14 -0.50
CA ALA A 101 -33.49 3.23 -0.84
C ALA A 101 -33.67 4.42 -1.79
N LEU A 102 -33.58 4.16 -3.09
CA LEU A 102 -33.74 5.12 -4.19
C LEU A 102 -34.93 4.74 -5.08
N GLU A 103 -35.41 5.67 -5.91
CA GLU A 103 -36.32 5.30 -7.00
C GLU A 103 -35.62 4.30 -7.95
N PRO A 104 -36.23 3.14 -8.26
CA PRO A 104 -35.63 2.18 -9.17
C PRO A 104 -35.50 2.72 -10.60
N ASN A 105 -34.31 2.61 -11.18
CA ASN A 105 -33.95 2.98 -12.57
C ASN A 105 -33.90 4.49 -12.88
N GLU A 106 -34.41 5.36 -12.02
CA GLU A 106 -34.40 6.82 -12.21
C GLU A 106 -33.31 7.49 -11.37
N ASP A 107 -33.34 7.29 -10.06
CA ASP A 107 -32.37 7.85 -9.12
C ASP A 107 -31.14 6.95 -8.97
N VAL A 108 -29.95 7.57 -8.91
CA VAL A 108 -28.68 6.82 -8.94
C VAL A 108 -27.68 7.27 -7.88
N LEU A 109 -27.05 6.29 -7.25
CA LEU A 109 -25.81 6.46 -6.49
C LEU A 109 -24.66 5.81 -7.30
N ALA A 110 -23.68 6.62 -7.69
CA ALA A 110 -22.51 6.20 -8.44
C ALA A 110 -21.22 6.51 -7.69
N ILE A 111 -20.27 5.57 -7.75
CA ILE A 111 -18.97 5.66 -7.09
C ILE A 111 -17.88 5.59 -8.16
N PHE A 112 -16.95 6.54 -8.15
CA PHE A 112 -15.87 6.67 -9.11
C PHE A 112 -14.51 6.61 -8.42
N ASP A 113 -13.56 5.97 -9.09
CA ASP A 113 -12.16 5.82 -8.69
C ASP A 113 -11.35 7.02 -9.19
N GLY A 114 -11.33 8.08 -8.39
CA GLY A 114 -10.72 9.35 -8.74
C GLY A 114 -11.49 10.56 -8.22
N ALA A 115 -11.06 11.75 -8.63
CA ALA A 115 -11.56 13.03 -8.14
C ALA A 115 -12.79 13.57 -8.89
N ASN A 116 -13.17 12.94 -10.01
CA ASN A 116 -14.20 13.40 -10.92
C ASN A 116 -15.17 12.29 -11.35
N VAL A 117 -16.38 12.68 -11.76
CA VAL A 117 -17.40 11.77 -12.33
C VAL A 117 -17.05 11.27 -13.74
N THR A 118 -15.95 11.75 -14.31
CA THR A 118 -15.40 11.26 -15.59
C THR A 118 -14.38 10.15 -15.41
N ASP A 119 -13.95 9.91 -14.16
CA ASP A 119 -12.97 8.87 -13.85
C ASP A 119 -13.59 7.47 -13.91
N GLN A 120 -12.81 6.43 -13.65
CA GLN A 120 -13.27 5.06 -13.76
C GLN A 120 -14.42 4.80 -12.76
N ARG A 121 -15.58 4.37 -13.26
CA ARG A 121 -16.72 4.05 -12.42
C ARG A 121 -16.52 2.70 -11.73
N ILE A 122 -16.54 2.69 -10.40
CA ILE A 122 -16.47 1.48 -9.57
C ILE A 122 -17.84 0.81 -9.51
N ARG A 123 -18.89 1.60 -9.24
CA ARG A 123 -20.24 1.07 -9.02
C ARG A 123 -21.32 2.09 -9.40
N THR A 124 -22.49 1.61 -9.81
CA THR A 124 -23.72 2.39 -9.96
C THR A 124 -24.88 1.56 -9.48
N ILE A 125 -25.76 2.17 -8.68
CA ILE A 125 -26.85 1.46 -8.00
C ILE A 125 -28.08 2.37 -7.99
N SER A 126 -29.25 1.74 -8.13
CA SER A 126 -30.58 2.34 -8.03
C SER A 126 -31.50 1.39 -7.26
N GLY A 127 -32.68 1.86 -6.83
CA GLY A 127 -33.64 1.02 -6.11
C GLY A 127 -33.22 0.75 -4.65
N PHE A 128 -33.52 -0.46 -4.16
CA PHE A 128 -33.33 -0.82 -2.75
C PHE A 128 -32.23 -1.87 -2.58
N GLU A 129 -31.27 -1.60 -1.69
CA GLU A 129 -30.22 -2.54 -1.33
C GLU A 129 -29.82 -2.36 0.13
N ILE A 130 -29.69 -3.47 0.85
CA ILE A 130 -29.03 -3.52 2.16
C ILE A 130 -27.88 -4.52 1.99
N SER A 131 -26.66 -4.02 1.95
CA SER A 131 -25.47 -4.82 1.76
C SER A 131 -24.30 -4.15 2.47
N THR A 132 -23.17 -4.81 2.62
CA THR A 132 -21.90 -4.22 3.09
C THR A 132 -20.83 -4.47 2.03
N VAL A 133 -21.10 -4.04 0.80
CA VAL A 133 -20.12 -4.18 -0.28
C VAL A 133 -18.98 -3.20 -0.02
N SER A 134 -17.77 -3.75 0.16
CA SER A 134 -16.55 -2.96 0.28
C SER A 134 -16.06 -2.52 -1.10
N LEU A 135 -16.04 -1.19 -1.28
CA LEU A 135 -15.58 -0.50 -2.47
C LEU A 135 -14.24 0.16 -2.14
N ARG A 136 -13.26 0.06 -3.04
CA ARG A 136 -11.90 0.56 -2.84
C ARG A 136 -11.47 1.39 -4.03
N SER A 137 -10.88 2.55 -3.79
CA SER A 137 -10.19 3.31 -4.82
C SER A 137 -8.80 2.71 -5.10
N THR A 138 -8.21 3.11 -6.21
CA THR A 138 -6.82 2.82 -6.57
C THR A 138 -5.88 3.98 -6.22
N SER A 139 -6.43 5.17 -5.95
CA SER A 139 -5.70 6.38 -5.55
C SER A 139 -6.19 6.93 -4.20
N GLU A 140 -5.59 8.03 -3.75
CA GLU A 140 -6.01 8.77 -2.56
C GLU A 140 -7.42 9.36 -2.67
N THR A 141 -8.07 9.32 -3.84
CA THR A 141 -9.37 9.96 -4.07
C THR A 141 -10.45 9.00 -4.52
N MET A 142 -11.67 9.24 -4.03
CA MET A 142 -12.89 8.56 -4.47
C MET A 142 -14.02 9.58 -4.56
N THR A 143 -14.78 9.53 -5.65
CA THR A 143 -15.93 10.42 -5.83
C THR A 143 -17.24 9.65 -5.64
N VAL A 144 -18.07 10.12 -4.72
CA VAL A 144 -19.46 9.68 -4.55
C VAL A 144 -20.36 10.67 -5.26
N TYR A 145 -21.23 10.18 -6.15
CA TYR A 145 -22.16 10.99 -6.92
C TYR A 145 -23.59 10.50 -6.72
N PHE A 146 -24.48 11.38 -6.30
CA PHE A 146 -25.90 11.11 -6.10
C PHE A 146 -26.73 12.06 -6.96
N GLU A 147 -27.52 11.50 -7.87
CA GLU A 147 -28.38 12.24 -8.79
C GLU A 147 -29.80 11.74 -8.70
N THR A 148 -30.76 12.68 -8.65
CA THR A 148 -32.19 12.39 -8.57
C THR A 148 -32.98 13.03 -9.71
N ASP A 149 -34.09 12.40 -10.09
CA ASP A 149 -34.98 12.85 -11.16
C ASP A 149 -35.99 13.92 -10.65
N ILE A 150 -37.08 14.20 -11.38
CA ILE A 150 -38.05 15.23 -11.00
C ILE A 150 -39.13 14.75 -10.02
N SER A 151 -39.17 13.47 -9.65
CA SER A 151 -40.25 12.87 -8.87
C SER A 151 -39.79 11.77 -7.91
N ILE A 152 -40.75 11.13 -7.22
CA ILE A 152 -40.61 9.98 -6.31
C ILE A 152 -39.32 9.94 -5.47
N THR A 153 -39.43 10.35 -4.22
CA THR A 153 -38.30 10.30 -3.28
C THR A 153 -38.43 9.19 -2.26
N ASN A 154 -37.29 8.71 -1.78
CA ASN A 154 -37.17 7.68 -0.76
C ASN A 154 -36.14 8.13 0.30
N LYS A 155 -35.79 7.27 1.27
CA LYS A 155 -34.86 7.62 2.36
C LYS A 155 -33.45 7.97 1.86
N GLY A 156 -33.04 7.45 0.70
CA GLY A 156 -31.71 7.73 0.14
C GLY A 156 -30.67 6.71 0.53
N PHE A 157 -29.49 7.14 0.96
CA PHE A 157 -28.37 6.25 1.22
C PHE A 157 -27.67 6.52 2.55
N VAL A 158 -27.06 5.47 3.10
CA VAL A 158 -26.05 5.53 4.16
C VAL A 158 -24.79 4.84 3.65
N LEU A 159 -23.69 5.59 3.63
CA LEU A 159 -22.36 5.13 3.24
C LEU A 159 -21.39 5.42 4.39
N TYR A 160 -20.53 4.46 4.70
CA TYR A 160 -19.41 4.67 5.60
C TYR A 160 -18.11 4.65 4.81
N TYR A 161 -17.16 5.50 5.18
CA TYR A 161 -15.86 5.59 4.51
C TYR A 161 -14.72 5.74 5.50
N THR A 162 -13.55 5.24 5.14
CA THR A 162 -12.28 5.31 5.89
C THR A 162 -11.11 5.31 4.91
N ALA A 163 -9.93 5.67 5.38
CA ALA A 163 -8.69 5.45 4.63
C ALA A 163 -7.98 4.18 5.13
N GLU A 164 -7.33 3.47 4.20
CA GLU A 164 -6.47 2.32 4.46
C GLU A 164 -5.15 2.50 3.70
N ASP A 165 -4.06 1.85 4.14
CA ASP A 165 -2.79 1.91 3.43
C ASP A 165 -2.94 1.43 1.98
N ALA A 166 -2.36 2.17 1.04
CA ALA A 166 -2.34 1.76 -0.36
C ALA A 166 -1.62 0.41 -0.49
N PRO A 167 -2.12 -0.52 -1.33
CA PRO A 167 -1.42 -1.77 -1.60
C PRO A 167 0.01 -1.48 -2.08
N VAL A 168 1.01 -2.01 -1.38
CA VAL A 168 2.40 -1.90 -1.82
C VAL A 168 2.53 -2.68 -3.13
N ASP A 169 2.85 -2.00 -4.22
CA ASP A 169 3.25 -2.62 -5.48
C ASP A 169 4.53 -3.44 -5.22
N ASP A 170 4.39 -4.72 -4.87
CA ASP A 170 5.51 -5.65 -4.67
C ASP A 170 6.13 -6.10 -6.00
N LYS A 171 6.30 -5.17 -6.95
CA LYS A 171 7.03 -5.41 -8.19
C LYS A 171 8.52 -5.06 -8.10
N SER A 172 9.00 -4.56 -6.96
CA SER A 172 10.42 -4.24 -6.75
C SER A 172 11.23 -5.30 -5.98
N ASN A 173 10.62 -6.33 -5.38
CA ASN A 173 11.38 -7.29 -4.55
C ASN A 173 11.58 -8.70 -5.13
N VAL A 174 11.03 -8.98 -6.33
CA VAL A 174 11.26 -10.29 -6.98
C VAL A 174 12.57 -10.29 -7.80
N ALA A 175 12.98 -9.15 -8.36
CA ALA A 175 14.23 -9.05 -9.12
C ALA A 175 15.49 -9.01 -8.22
N ASP A 176 15.38 -8.47 -7.00
CA ASP A 176 16.52 -8.38 -6.07
C ASP A 176 16.78 -9.67 -5.27
N LYS A 177 15.83 -10.62 -5.25
CA LYS A 177 15.97 -11.87 -4.51
C LYS A 177 16.63 -13.01 -5.28
N LEU A 178 17.00 -12.81 -6.55
CA LEU A 178 17.81 -13.78 -7.32
C LEU A 178 19.28 -13.36 -7.52
N GLY A 179 19.71 -12.22 -6.95
CA GLY A 179 20.97 -11.59 -7.31
C GLY A 179 22.05 -11.45 -6.23
N SER A 180 21.89 -11.98 -5.01
CA SER A 180 22.90 -11.76 -3.95
C SER A 180 23.15 -12.99 -3.07
N SER A 181 23.45 -14.13 -3.69
CA SER A 181 24.13 -15.22 -2.97
C SER A 181 25.64 -15.08 -3.12
N LYS A 182 26.23 -14.15 -2.35
CA LYS A 182 27.69 -14.07 -2.20
C LYS A 182 28.29 -15.40 -1.72
N HIS A 183 27.49 -16.22 -1.03
CA HIS A 183 27.89 -17.55 -0.58
C HIS A 183 28.08 -18.56 -1.73
N LEU A 184 27.25 -18.55 -2.77
CA LEU A 184 27.41 -19.44 -3.93
C LEU A 184 28.67 -19.11 -4.74
N GLY A 185 29.00 -17.82 -4.91
CA GLY A 185 30.23 -17.38 -5.56
C GLY A 185 31.49 -17.78 -4.79
N ILE A 186 31.47 -17.64 -3.45
CA ILE A 186 32.59 -18.07 -2.60
C ILE A 186 32.77 -19.59 -2.65
N ILE A 187 31.68 -20.37 -2.58
CA ILE A 187 31.73 -21.84 -2.69
C ILE A 187 32.28 -22.27 -4.05
N PHE A 188 31.87 -21.62 -5.14
CA PHE A 188 32.39 -21.90 -6.48
C PHE A 188 33.89 -21.58 -6.62
N CYS A 189 34.36 -20.46 -6.05
CA CYS A 189 35.79 -20.12 -6.01
C CYS A 189 36.62 -21.11 -5.16
N ILE A 190 36.08 -21.59 -4.04
CA ILE A 190 36.74 -22.61 -3.21
C ILE A 190 36.80 -23.94 -3.96
N LEU A 191 35.73 -24.35 -4.64
CA LEU A 191 35.73 -25.58 -5.44
C LEU A 191 36.69 -25.50 -6.63
N LEU A 192 36.77 -24.35 -7.32
CA LEU A 192 37.73 -24.13 -8.41
C LEU A 192 39.19 -24.12 -7.93
N SER A 193 39.48 -23.56 -6.75
CA SER A 193 40.84 -23.57 -6.20
C SER A 193 41.27 -24.98 -5.76
N LEU A 194 40.34 -25.80 -5.25
CA LEU A 194 40.59 -27.21 -4.93
C LEU A 194 40.78 -28.07 -6.20
N ILE A 195 39.99 -27.85 -7.25
CA ILE A 195 40.14 -28.56 -8.53
C ILE A 195 41.46 -28.18 -9.22
N THR A 196 41.81 -26.90 -9.24
CA THR A 196 43.09 -26.47 -9.82
C THR A 196 44.27 -26.97 -8.98
N GLY A 197 44.19 -26.95 -7.65
CA GLY A 197 45.21 -27.50 -6.75
C GLY A 197 45.43 -29.00 -6.91
N THR A 198 44.35 -29.78 -7.11
CA THR A 198 44.44 -31.23 -7.35
C THR A 198 44.97 -31.56 -8.75
N VAL A 199 44.56 -30.81 -9.79
CA VAL A 199 45.09 -30.97 -11.15
C VAL A 199 46.56 -30.57 -11.22
N PHE A 200 46.96 -29.44 -10.64
CA PHE A 200 48.37 -29.04 -10.54
C PHE A 200 49.18 -30.02 -9.68
N GLY A 201 48.63 -30.50 -8.56
CA GLY A 201 49.22 -31.54 -7.73
C GLY A 201 49.46 -32.84 -8.52
N LEU A 202 48.47 -33.33 -9.26
CA LEU A 202 48.59 -34.53 -10.10
C LEU A 202 49.57 -34.34 -11.26
N ILE A 203 49.65 -33.15 -11.87
CA ILE A 203 50.64 -32.82 -12.91
C ILE A 203 52.05 -32.77 -12.31
N TYR A 204 52.21 -32.23 -11.10
CA TYR A 204 53.48 -32.18 -10.38
C TYR A 204 53.94 -33.58 -9.94
N TYR A 205 53.03 -34.41 -9.41
CA TYR A 205 53.28 -35.82 -9.08
C TYR A 205 53.61 -36.66 -10.33
N LYS A 206 52.96 -36.42 -11.47
CA LYS A 206 53.32 -37.05 -12.76
C LYS A 206 54.70 -36.62 -13.26
N ARG A 207 55.09 -35.35 -13.07
CA ARG A 207 56.46 -34.87 -13.40
C ARG A 207 57.53 -35.45 -12.48
N LEU A 208 57.26 -35.64 -11.18
CA LEU A 208 58.18 -36.32 -10.26
C LEU A 208 58.36 -37.81 -10.61
N PHE A 209 57.29 -38.51 -11.03
CA PHE A 209 57.37 -39.91 -11.44
C PHE A 209 58.07 -40.13 -12.80
N CYS A 210 58.14 -39.10 -13.66
CA CYS A 210 58.95 -39.17 -14.89
C CYS A 210 60.46 -39.01 -14.63
N PHE A 211 60.89 -38.34 -13.55
CA PHE A 211 62.31 -38.24 -13.19
C PHE A 211 62.80 -39.40 -12.31
N ALA A 212 61.90 -40.12 -11.62
CA ALA A 212 62.27 -41.27 -10.78
C ALA A 212 62.36 -42.61 -11.54
N LYS A 213 62.08 -42.66 -12.85
CA LYS A 213 62.12 -43.88 -13.68
C LYS A 213 63.32 -43.93 -14.64
N GLN A 214 64.49 -43.45 -14.20
CA GLN A 214 65.79 -43.85 -14.74
C GLN A 214 66.82 -44.05 -13.60
N ARG A 215 66.64 -45.11 -12.81
CA ARG A 215 67.77 -45.81 -12.19
C ARG A 215 67.55 -47.31 -12.38
N GLY A 216 68.26 -47.84 -13.36
CA GLY A 216 68.32 -49.27 -13.64
C GLY A 216 68.79 -50.06 -12.43
N ARG A 217 68.10 -51.18 -12.21
CA ARG A 217 68.29 -52.16 -11.16
C ARG A 217 69.51 -53.01 -11.49
N TRP A 218 70.57 -52.92 -10.68
CA TRP A 218 71.76 -53.78 -10.75
C TRP A 218 71.45 -55.18 -10.25
N HIS A 219 71.71 -56.23 -11.04
CA HIS A 219 71.79 -57.63 -10.59
C HIS A 219 72.84 -58.41 -11.41
N GLY A 220 73.80 -59.02 -10.70
CA GLY A 220 74.67 -60.15 -11.11
C GLY A 220 75.79 -59.84 -12.10
N THR A 221 76.99 -60.42 -12.06
CA THR A 221 77.65 -61.45 -11.23
C THR A 221 79.14 -61.37 -11.59
N SER A 222 80.07 -61.50 -10.63
CA SER A 222 81.49 -61.70 -10.96
C SER A 222 81.73 -63.19 -11.18
N VAL A 223 82.30 -63.53 -12.34
CA VAL A 223 82.98 -64.80 -12.55
C VAL A 223 84.27 -64.54 -13.33
N VAL A 224 85.32 -65.12 -12.77
CA VAL A 224 86.72 -65.24 -13.18
C VAL A 224 86.87 -65.74 -14.62
N GLY A 225 87.92 -65.32 -15.34
CA GLY A 225 88.49 -66.21 -16.34
C GLY A 225 89.24 -65.57 -17.52
N PHE A 226 90.56 -65.69 -17.44
CA PHE A 226 91.53 -65.94 -18.52
C PHE A 226 91.85 -64.87 -19.59
N THR A 227 93.13 -64.50 -19.51
CA THR A 227 94.08 -64.15 -20.58
C THR A 227 93.91 -65.05 -21.82
N ASN A 228 94.34 -64.73 -23.05
CA ASN A 228 95.62 -64.17 -23.46
C ASN A 228 95.64 -64.04 -25.01
N LEU A 229 96.66 -63.32 -25.53
CA LEU A 229 97.22 -63.35 -26.90
C LEU A 229 96.44 -62.60 -28.00
N SER A 230 97.05 -61.97 -29.00
CA SER A 230 98.38 -61.40 -29.25
C SER A 230 98.36 -60.91 -30.70
N HIS A 231 99.03 -59.80 -30.96
CA HIS A 231 99.80 -59.52 -32.19
C HIS A 231 99.05 -59.35 -33.52
N GLU A 232 99.08 -58.13 -34.06
CA GLU A 232 99.29 -57.93 -35.49
C GLU A 232 100.19 -56.72 -35.72
N ASN A 233 101.13 -56.89 -36.65
CA ASN A 233 102.33 -56.09 -36.86
C ASN A 233 102.20 -55.24 -38.13
N SER A 234 103.10 -54.25 -38.24
CA SER A 234 103.47 -53.45 -39.43
C SER A 234 102.44 -52.39 -39.88
N SER A 235 102.85 -51.14 -40.11
CA SER A 235 104.04 -50.64 -40.81
C SER A 235 104.61 -49.38 -40.19
#